data_AF-A0A7C8RAW7-F1
#
_entry.id   AF-A0A7C8RAW7-F1
#
_cell.length_a   1.000
_cell.length_b   1.000
_cell.length_c   1.000
_cell.angle_alpha   90.00
_cell.angle_beta   90.00
_cell.angle_gamma   90.00
#
_symmetry.space_group_name_H-M   'P 1'
#
loop_
_entity.id
_entity.type
_entity.pdbx_description
1 polymer ?
#
loop_
_entity_poly.entity_id
_entity_poly.type
_entity_poly.pdbx_seq_one_letter_code
_entity_poly.pdbx_strand_id
1 'polypeptide(L)' 'MHSHLIPHKHPGCLDVMLALEECHSKGFIHKATGQCNDIKRRVNACFSEERKAMTKAHRDIAMEKRKKMEASWKDIEVNT' A
#
# COMPACT_ATOMS: atom_id res chain seq x y z
N MET A 1 7.90 12.63 4.42
CA MET A 1 8.14 12.53 2.96
C MET A 1 7.33 11.36 2.45
N HIS A 2 6.71 11.42 1.26
CA HIS A 2 6.15 10.23 0.60
C HIS A 2 7.21 9.67 -0.36
N SER A 3 7.26 8.35 -0.54
CA SER A 3 8.06 7.72 -1.60
C SER A 3 7.58 8.21 -2.97
N HIS A 4 8.39 8.09 -4.02
CA HIS A 4 8.01 8.46 -5.39
C HIS A 4 6.60 7.96 -5.71
N LEU A 5 5.74 8.86 -6.20
CA LEU A 5 4.38 8.54 -6.61
C LEU A 5 4.49 7.71 -7.87
N ILE A 6 4.02 6.45 -7.83
CA ILE A 6 4.03 5.55 -8.98
C ILE A 6 2.58 5.21 -9.32
N PRO A 7 1.91 6.00 -10.19
CA PRO A 7 0.47 5.91 -10.42
C PRO A 7 -0.02 4.49 -10.76
N HIS A 8 0.71 3.76 -11.60
CA HIS A 8 0.33 2.41 -12.03
C HIS A 8 0.37 1.35 -10.91
N LYS A 9 1.06 1.63 -9.78
CA LYS A 9 1.12 0.72 -8.62
C LYS A 9 0.01 0.97 -7.60
N HIS A 10 -0.65 2.12 -7.68
CA HIS A 10 -1.61 2.60 -6.70
C HIS A 10 -2.89 3.09 -7.39
N PRO A 11 -3.57 2.26 -8.20
CA PRO A 11 -4.73 2.69 -8.97
C PRO A 11 -5.88 3.20 -8.08
N GLY A 12 -6.00 2.69 -6.84
CA GLY A 12 -7.01 3.14 -5.88
C GLY A 12 -6.72 4.50 -5.24
N CYS A 13 -5.50 5.02 -5.40
CA CYS A 13 -5.09 6.31 -4.86
C CYS A 13 -4.83 7.38 -5.94
N LEU A 14 -5.06 7.05 -7.21
CA LEU A 14 -4.69 7.89 -8.36
C LEU A 14 -5.21 9.33 -8.24
N ASP A 15 -6.48 9.51 -7.89
CA ASP A 15 -7.11 10.83 -7.82
C ASP A 15 -6.44 11.75 -6.80
N VAL A 16 -6.07 11.21 -5.64
CA VAL A 16 -5.42 11.98 -4.56
C VAL A 16 -3.95 12.25 -4.91
N MET A 17 -3.31 11.36 -5.67
CA MET A 17 -1.96 11.58 -6.19
C MET A 17 -1.94 12.70 -7.25
N LEU A 18 -2.90 12.69 -8.18
CA LEU A 18 -3.05 13.75 -9.18
C LEU A 18 -3.34 15.11 -8.53
N ALA A 19 -4.19 15.15 -7.50
CA ALA A 19 -4.43 16.37 -6.73
C ALA A 19 -3.14 16.90 -6.06
N LEU A 20 -2.25 16.02 -5.62
CA LEU A 20 -0.96 16.41 -5.05
C LEU A 20 0.00 16.93 -6.12
N GLU A 21 0.02 16.31 -7.30
CA GLU A 21 0.79 16.77 -8.45
C GLU A 21 0.32 18.15 -8.94
N GLU A 22 -0.99 18.37 -9.03
CA GLU A 22 -1.58 19.68 -9.32
C GLU A 22 -1.19 20.72 -8.27
N CYS A 23 -1.16 20.34 -6.99
CA CYS A 23 -0.69 21.25 -5.95
C CYS A 23 0.80 21.59 -6.09
N HIS A 24 1.62 20.62 -6.48
CA HIS A 24 3.05 20.83 -6.73
C HIS A 24 3.32 21.62 -8.02
N SER A 25 2.44 21.56 -9.03
CA SER A 25 2.59 22.31 -10.29
C SER A 25 2.45 23.82 -10.09
N LYS A 26 1.83 24.27 -8.98
CA LYS A 26 1.76 25.68 -8.56
C LYS A 26 3.13 26.30 -8.21
N GLY A 27 4.18 25.48 -8.11
CA GLY A 27 5.56 25.94 -7.98
C GLY A 27 6.22 25.60 -6.64
N PHE A 28 7.54 25.76 -6.61
CA PHE A 28 8.39 25.32 -5.51
C PHE A 28 8.07 26.01 -4.18
N ILE A 29 7.75 27.32 -4.19
CA ILE A 29 7.42 28.08 -2.97
C ILE A 29 6.13 27.54 -2.32
N HIS A 30 5.12 27.21 -3.12
CA HIS A 30 3.85 26.63 -2.63
C HIS A 30 4.09 25.27 -1.95
N LYS A 31 5.01 24.46 -2.50
CA LYS A 31 5.45 23.19 -1.90
C LYS A 31 6.24 23.41 -0.61
N ALA A 32 7.22 24.31 -0.62
CA ALA A 32 8.15 24.54 0.49
C ALA A 32 7.45 25.13 1.72
N THR A 33 6.46 26.01 1.51
CA THR A 33 5.67 26.64 2.59
C THR A 33 4.60 25.75 3.20
N GLY A 34 4.41 24.52 2.67
CA GLY A 34 3.47 23.56 3.25
C GLY A 34 2.02 23.72 2.82
N GLN A 35 1.73 24.54 1.81
CA GLN A 35 0.36 24.77 1.31
C GLN A 35 -0.29 23.50 0.72
N CYS A 36 0.50 22.47 0.41
CA CYS A 36 0.01 21.17 -0.07
C CYS A 36 -0.13 20.11 1.05
N ASN A 37 0.03 20.46 2.32
CA ASN A 37 0.13 19.49 3.41
C ASN A 37 -1.16 18.68 3.63
N ASP A 38 -2.33 19.26 3.43
CA ASP A 38 -3.59 18.53 3.62
C ASP A 38 -3.78 17.46 2.56
N ILE A 39 -3.48 17.79 1.30
CA ILE A 39 -3.51 16.83 0.18
C ILE A 39 -2.47 15.72 0.43
N LYS A 40 -1.27 16.09 0.88
CA LYS A 40 -0.23 15.12 1.26
C LYS A 40 -0.67 14.18 2.38
N ARG A 41 -1.42 14.67 3.38
CA ARG A 41 -1.99 13.82 4.45
C ARG A 41 -2.98 12.81 3.86
N ARG A 42 -3.80 13.23 2.89
CA ARG A 42 -4.74 12.33 2.19
C ARG A 42 -4.01 11.25 1.39
N VAL A 43 -2.94 11.59 0.66
CA VAL A 43 -2.10 10.58 -0.03
C VAL A 43 -1.55 9.55 0.96
N ASN A 44 -0.99 10.03 2.08
CA ASN A 44 -0.44 9.14 3.10
C ASN A 44 -1.50 8.22 3.72
N ALA A 45 -2.70 8.73 3.96
CA ALA A 45 -3.82 7.94 4.46
C ALA A 45 -4.20 6.85 3.44
N CYS A 46 -4.35 7.21 2.16
CA CYS A 46 -4.67 6.26 1.11
C CYS A 46 -3.65 5.12 1.01
N PHE A 47 -2.35 5.46 0.98
CA PHE A 47 -1.28 4.46 0.94
C PHE A 47 -1.20 3.61 2.22
N SER A 48 -1.59 4.16 3.37
CA SER A 48 -1.68 3.38 4.60
C SER A 48 -2.76 2.32 4.50
N GLU A 49 -3.93 2.67 3.98
CA GLU A 49 -5.04 1.73 3.80
C GLU A 49 -4.74 0.66 2.74
N GLU A 50 -4.18 1.03 1.59
CA GLU A 50 -3.71 0.05 0.58
C GLU A 50 -2.70 -0.94 1.18
N ARG A 51 -1.72 -0.43 1.94
CA ARG A 51 -0.72 -1.28 2.60
C ARG A 51 -1.37 -2.25 3.59
N LYS A 52 -2.33 -1.78 4.40
CA LYS A 52 -3.07 -2.64 5.34
C LYS A 52 -3.83 -3.73 4.60
N ALA A 53 -4.54 -3.39 3.52
CA ALA A 53 -5.28 -4.34 2.71
C ALA A 53 -4.37 -5.42 2.10
N MET A 54 -3.25 -5.01 1.48
CA MET A 54 -2.26 -5.95 0.93
C MET A 54 -1.65 -6.83 2.01
N THR A 55 -1.27 -6.25 3.15
CA THR A 55 -0.67 -6.99 4.27
C THR A 55 -1.63 -8.04 4.80
N LYS A 56 -2.93 -7.71 4.91
CA LYS A 56 -3.97 -8.66 5.27
C LYS A 56 -4.06 -9.80 4.26
N ALA A 57 -4.18 -9.49 2.96
CA ALA A 57 -4.25 -10.51 1.92
C ALA A 57 -3.02 -11.44 1.91
N HIS A 58 -1.82 -10.88 2.07
CA HIS A 58 -0.59 -11.67 2.15
C HIS A 58 -0.57 -12.56 3.39
N ARG A 59 -1.04 -12.06 4.54
CA ARG A 59 -1.18 -12.84 5.76
C ARG A 59 -2.14 -14.01 5.56
N ASP A 60 -3.29 -13.77 4.94
CA ASP A 60 -4.29 -14.81 4.68
C ASP A 60 -3.72 -15.91 3.76
N ILE A 61 -3.04 -15.53 2.67
CA ILE A 61 -2.34 -16.46 1.79
C ILE A 61 -1.26 -17.25 2.53
N ALA A 62 -0.47 -16.61 3.40
CA ALA A 62 0.57 -17.26 4.18
C ALA A 62 -0.02 -18.28 5.17
N MET A 63 -1.14 -17.95 5.83
CA MET A 63 -1.84 -18.87 6.74
C MET A 63 -2.38 -20.09 5.99
N GLU A 64 -2.98 -19.89 4.82
CA GLU A 64 -3.49 -21.00 4.00
C GLU A 64 -2.35 -21.91 3.48
N LYS A 65 -1.23 -21.32 3.05
CA LYS A 65 -0.04 -22.09 2.69
C LYS A 65 0.47 -22.90 3.89
N ARG A 66 0.54 -22.29 5.08
CA ARG A 66 1.00 -22.97 6.29
C ARG A 66 0.09 -24.16 6.65
N LYS A 67 -1.23 -23.99 6.61
CA LYS A 67 -2.19 -25.08 6.87
C LYS A 67 -2.01 -26.25 5.90
N LYS A 68 -1.84 -25.97 4.61
CA LYS A 68 -1.61 -27.01 3.59
C LYS A 68 -0.30 -27.76 3.82
N MET A 69 0.77 -27.03 4.14
CA MET A 69 2.04 -27.64 4.49
C MET A 69 1.87 -28.56 5.72
N GLU A 70 1.31 -28.06 6.82
CA GLU A 70 1.08 -28.85 8.04
C GLU A 70 0.22 -30.10 7.81
N ALA A 71 -0.80 -30.02 6.94
CA ALA A 71 -1.56 -31.19 6.53
C ALA A 71 -0.69 -32.21 5.78
N SER A 72 0.08 -31.76 4.78
CA SER A 72 0.97 -32.66 4.03
C SER A 72 2.06 -33.31 4.89
N TRP A 73 2.60 -32.60 5.89
CA TRP A 73 3.57 -33.17 6.84
C TRP A 73 2.95 -34.28 7.68
N LYS A 74 1.71 -34.08 8.18
CA LYS A 74 0.98 -35.12 8.92
C LYS A 74 0.67 -36.34 8.06
N ASP A 75 0.28 -36.13 6.80
CA ASP A 75 0.00 -37.25 5.88
C ASP A 75 1.26 -38.09 5.60
N ILE A 76 2.44 -37.46 5.58
CA ILE A 76 3.73 -38.16 5.46
C ILE A 76 4.02 -38.94 6.75
N GLU A 77 3.90 -38.30 7.93
CA GLU A 77 4.13 -38.93 9.23
C GLU A 77 3.22 -40.15 9.50
N VAL A 78 1.99 -40.16 8.96
CA VAL A 78 1.05 -41.28 9.12
C VAL A 78 1.30 -42.42 8.12
N ASN A 79 1.91 -42.14 6.96
CA ASN A 79 2.22 -43.13 5.92
C ASN A 79 3.68 -43.62 5.93
N THR A 80 4.48 -43.25 6.95
CA THR A 80 5.82 -43.81 7.20
C THR A 80 5.81 -44.69 8.44
#